data_AF-A0A7J3XT36-F1
#
_entry.id   AF-A0A7J3XT36-F1
#
_cell.length_a   1.000
_cell.length_b   1.000
_cell.length_c   1.000
_cell.angle_alpha   90.00
_cell.angle_beta   90.00
_cell.angle_gamma   90.00
#
_symmetry.space_group_name_H-M   'P 1'
#
loop_
_entity.id
_entity.type
_entity.pdbx_description
1 polymer ?
#
loop_
_entity_poly.entity_id
_entity_poly.type
_entity_poly.pdbx_seq_one_letter_code
_entity_poly.pdbx_strand_id
1 'polypeptide(L)'
;MKENSAYVVEIKRTIRDLVNNLNVMSSKGELNSDCIKAIVRILKLLNRSGMRSEAEKLERKLKKKKDVEVITSLLLQLEEELS
;
A
#
# COMPACT_ATOMS: atom_id res chain seq x y z
N MET A 1 5.77 21.55 7.80
CA MET A 1 5.42 20.26 8.45
C MET A 1 3.98 19.79 8.24
N LYS A 2 3.03 20.61 7.74
CA LYS A 2 1.62 20.20 7.56
C LYS A 2 1.38 19.20 6.40
N GLU A 3 2.17 19.25 5.33
CA GLU A 3 1.97 18.40 4.15
C GLU A 3 2.23 16.91 4.41
N ASN A 4 3.25 16.58 5.22
CA ASN A 4 3.53 15.19 5.59
C ASN A 4 2.38 14.54 6.35
N SER A 5 1.65 15.31 7.18
CA SER A 5 0.52 14.78 7.93
C SER A 5 -0.64 14.38 7.02
N ALA A 6 -0.97 15.19 6.01
CA ALA A 6 -2.06 14.90 5.09
C ALA A 6 -1.78 13.66 4.22
N TYR A 7 -0.57 13.54 3.68
CA TYR A 7 -0.19 12.36 2.89
C TYR A 7 -0.19 11.09 3.73
N VAL A 8 0.31 11.12 4.97
CA VAL A 8 0.30 9.96 5.86
C VAL A 8 -1.14 9.52 6.17
N VAL A 9 -2.04 10.46 6.47
CA VAL A 9 -3.46 10.14 6.69
C VAL A 9 -4.08 9.48 5.45
N GLU A 10 -3.79 9.99 4.26
CA GLU A 10 -4.31 9.43 3.02
C GLU A 10 -3.71 8.07 2.66
N ILE A 11 -2.43 7.84 2.97
CA ILE A 11 -1.78 6.52 2.84
C ILE A 11 -2.49 5.51 3.74
N LYS A 12 -2.67 5.83 5.03
CA LYS A 12 -3.35 4.93 5.98
C LYS A 12 -4.77 4.61 5.52
N ARG A 13 -5.53 5.62 5.07
CA ARG A 13 -6.88 5.40 4.54
C ARG A 13 -6.87 4.46 3.34
N THR A 14 -5.96 4.68 2.39
CA THR A 14 -5.85 3.85 1.19
C THR A 14 -5.46 2.41 1.52
N ILE A 15 -4.58 2.20 2.51
CA ILE A 15 -4.21 0.87 3.00
C ILE A 15 -5.45 0.17 3.60
N ARG A 16 -6.15 0.83 4.52
CA ARG A 16 -7.36 0.28 5.15
C ARG A 16 -8.45 -0.05 4.14
N ASP A 17 -8.69 0.85 3.19
CA ASP A 17 -9.66 0.63 2.11
C ASP A 17 -9.28 -0.61 1.29
N LEU A 18 -7.99 -0.80 0.98
CA LEU A 18 -7.52 -1.98 0.25
C LEU A 18 -7.68 -3.27 1.08
N VAL A 19 -7.24 -3.28 2.34
CA VAL A 19 -7.30 -4.45 3.23
C VAL A 19 -8.74 -4.89 3.48
N ASN A 20 -9.66 -3.94 3.69
CA ASN A 20 -11.07 -4.25 3.91
C ASN A 20 -11.77 -4.78 2.66
N ASN A 21 -11.34 -4.35 1.47
CA ASN A 21 -11.92 -4.79 0.20
C ASN A 21 -11.14 -5.95 -0.45
N LEU A 22 -10.13 -6.49 0.23
CA LEU A 22 -9.19 -7.46 -0.35
C LEU A 22 -9.86 -8.79 -0.72
N ASN A 23 -10.90 -9.18 0.04
CA ASN A 23 -11.74 -10.35 -0.27
C ASN A 23 -12.59 -10.16 -1.54
N VAL A 24 -12.90 -8.92 -1.91
CA VAL A 24 -13.65 -8.56 -3.14
C VAL A 24 -12.68 -8.26 -4.29
N MET A 25 -11.47 -7.81 -3.97
CA MET A 25 -10.45 -7.39 -4.92
C MET A 25 -9.40 -8.47 -5.26
N SER A 26 -9.49 -9.63 -4.63
CA SER A 26 -8.73 -10.81 -5.01
C SER A 26 -9.65 -11.83 -5.65
N SER A 27 -9.28 -12.32 -6.83
CA SER A 27 -9.97 -13.43 -7.49
C SER A 27 -8.99 -14.59 -7.56
N LYS A 28 -9.35 -15.73 -6.96
CA LYS A 28 -8.50 -16.95 -6.91
C LYS A 28 -7.11 -16.73 -6.30
N GLY A 29 -6.98 -15.80 -5.36
CA GLY A 29 -5.69 -15.51 -4.70
C GLY A 29 -4.74 -14.63 -5.52
N GLU A 30 -5.21 -14.01 -6.61
CA GLU A 30 -4.46 -13.03 -7.39
C GLU A 30 -5.04 -11.62 -7.20
N LEU A 31 -4.17 -10.60 -7.19
CA LEU A 31 -4.58 -9.21 -7.15
C LEU A 31 -5.27 -8.82 -8.46
N ASN A 32 -6.49 -8.31 -8.37
CA ASN A 32 -7.14 -7.72 -9.53
C ASN A 32 -6.55 -6.33 -9.88
N SER A 33 -7.02 -5.75 -11.00
CA SER A 33 -6.56 -4.44 -11.47
C SER A 33 -6.75 -3.31 -10.43
N ASP A 34 -7.81 -3.37 -9.63
CA ASP A 34 -8.12 -2.31 -8.66
C ASP A 34 -7.20 -2.38 -7.44
N CYS A 35 -6.85 -3.58 -6.98
CA CYS A 35 -5.78 -3.79 -6.02
C CYS A 35 -4.46 -3.16 -6.49
N ILE A 36 -4.07 -3.42 -7.74
CA ILE A 36 -2.85 -2.85 -8.33
C ILE A 36 -2.91 -1.31 -8.36
N LYS A 37 -4.04 -0.72 -8.76
CA LYS A 37 -4.21 0.75 -8.78
C LYS A 37 -4.06 1.37 -7.40
N ALA A 38 -4.64 0.75 -6.38
CA ALA A 38 -4.55 1.24 -5.00
C ALA A 38 -3.11 1.15 -4.47
N ILE A 39 -2.40 0.06 -4.76
CA ILE A 39 -0.97 -0.09 -4.43
C ILE A 39 -0.12 0.99 -5.11
N VAL A 40 -0.36 1.25 -6.41
CA VAL A 40 0.31 2.33 -7.15
C VAL A 40 0.00 3.71 -6.54
N ARG A 41 -1.22 3.93 -6.05
CA ARG A 41 -1.58 5.15 -5.33
C ARG A 41 -0.78 5.32 -4.04
N ILE A 42 -0.64 4.25 -3.24
CA ILE A 42 0.16 4.25 -2.02
C ILE A 42 1.63 4.60 -2.33
N LEU A 43 2.22 3.98 -3.35
CA LEU A 43 3.59 4.29 -3.81
C LEU A 43 3.78 5.75 -4.20
N LYS A 44 2.80 6.34 -4.91
CA LYS A 44 2.83 7.76 -5.27
C LYS A 44 2.75 8.67 -4.05
N LEU A 45 1.91 8.33 -3.07
CA LEU A 45 1.76 9.12 -1.84
C LEU A 45 3.02 9.05 -0.98
N LEU A 46 3.63 7.87 -0.82
CA LEU A 46 4.91 7.70 -0.11
C LEU A 46 6.03 8.55 -0.74
N ASN A 47 6.13 8.55 -2.07
CA ASN A 47 7.10 9.40 -2.76
C ASN A 47 6.84 10.90 -2.54
N ARG A 48 5.57 11.31 -2.46
CA ARG A 48 5.18 12.71 -2.21
C ARG A 48 5.36 13.14 -0.75
N SER A 49 5.28 12.22 0.21
CA SER A 49 5.58 12.47 1.63
C SER A 49 7.08 12.41 1.96
N GLY A 50 7.95 12.20 0.96
CA GLY A 50 9.39 12.04 1.16
C GLY A 50 9.82 10.68 1.70
N MET A 51 8.88 9.74 1.86
CA MET A 51 9.09 8.35 2.31
C MET A 51 9.55 7.45 1.15
N ARG A 52 10.63 7.87 0.48
CA ARG A 52 11.15 7.19 -0.72
C ARG A 52 11.68 5.79 -0.39
N SER A 53 12.26 5.60 0.81
CA SER A 53 12.78 4.30 1.26
C SER A 53 11.66 3.27 1.38
N GLU A 54 10.53 3.68 1.95
CA GLU A 54 9.33 2.87 2.14
C GLU A 54 8.70 2.53 0.79
N ALA A 55 8.65 3.50 -0.12
CA ALA A 55 8.18 3.29 -1.50
C ALA A 55 9.04 2.25 -2.24
N GLU A 56 10.38 2.37 -2.18
CA GLU A 56 11.28 1.40 -2.81
C GLU A 56 11.16 0.00 -2.21
N LYS A 57 11.07 -0.11 -0.87
CA LYS A 57 10.88 -1.40 -0.19
C LYS A 57 9.60 -2.07 -0.65
N LEU A 58 8.50 -1.32 -0.72
CA LEU A 58 7.21 -1.81 -1.17
C LEU A 58 7.28 -2.26 -2.64
N GLU A 59 7.86 -1.45 -3.53
CA GLU A 59 8.02 -1.79 -4.95
C GLU A 59 8.85 -3.06 -5.17
N ARG A 60 9.99 -3.21 -4.47
CA ARG A 60 10.85 -4.40 -4.57
C ARG A 60 10.12 -5.66 -4.12
N LYS A 61 9.32 -5.57 -3.04
CA LYS A 61 8.57 -6.71 -2.52
C LYS A 61 7.42 -7.10 -3.44
N LEU A 62 6.73 -6.14 -4.04
CA LEU A 62 5.67 -6.37 -5.05
C LEU A 62 6.21 -7.04 -6.32
N LYS A 63 7.40 -6.65 -6.80
CA LYS A 63 8.03 -7.31 -7.96
C LYS A 63 8.39 -8.77 -7.68
N LYS A 64 8.74 -9.09 -6.43
CA LYS A 64 9.15 -10.45 -6.03
C LYS A 64 7.98 -11.36 -5.70
N LYS A 65 6.83 -10.82 -5.29
CA LYS A 65 5.71 -11.60 -4.75
C LYS A 65 4.40 -11.12 -5.34
N LYS A 66 3.68 -12.02 -6.01
CA LYS A 66 2.31 -11.81 -6.51
C LYS A 66 1.23 -12.25 -5.51
N ASP A 67 1.65 -12.78 -4.37
CA ASP A 67 0.76 -13.35 -3.38
C ASP A 67 0.06 -12.24 -2.57
N VAL A 68 -1.26 -12.30 -2.61
CA VAL A 68 -2.19 -11.38 -1.95
C VAL A 68 -1.96 -11.33 -0.44
N GLU A 69 -1.68 -12.46 0.21
CA GLU A 69 -1.44 -12.52 1.66
C GLU A 69 -0.19 -11.74 2.05
N VAL A 70 0.88 -11.90 1.27
CA VAL A 70 2.15 -11.21 1.56
C VAL A 70 2.03 -9.72 1.34
N ILE A 71 1.30 -9.29 0.30
CA ILE A 71 1.09 -7.87 0.02
C ILE A 71 0.26 -7.22 1.13
N THR A 72 -0.75 -7.93 1.64
CA THR A 72 -1.58 -7.48 2.76
C THR A 72 -0.75 -7.25 4.01
N SER A 73 0.06 -8.24 4.42
CA SER A 73 0.93 -8.13 5.59
C SER A 73 1.94 -6.98 5.47
N LEU A 74 2.45 -6.71 4.26
CA LEU A 74 3.37 -5.60 4.03
C LEU A 74 2.70 -4.24 4.14
N LEU A 75 1.46 -4.12 3.70
CA LEU A 75 0.71 -2.88 3.80
C LEU A 75 0.28 -2.60 5.23
N LEU A 76 -0.09 -3.63 6.00
CA LEU A 76 -0.38 -3.48 7.43
C LEU A 76 0.86 -3.04 8.22
N GLN A 77 2.02 -3.67 7.97
CA GLN A 77 3.28 -3.25 8.59
C GLN A 77 3.62 -1.79 8.26
N LEU A 78 3.43 -1.38 6.99
CA LEU A 78 3.62 0.01 6.59
C LEU A 78 2.65 0.95 7.31
N GLU A 79 1.38 0.57 7.50
CA GLU A 79 0.41 1.39 8.24
C GLU A 79 0.83 1.61 9.70
N GLU A 80 1.36 0.58 10.35
CA GLU A 80 1.91 0.65 11.71
C GLU A 80 3.13 1.55 11.79
N GLU A 81 4.11 1.41 10.88
CA GLU A 81 5.34 2.23 10.83
C GLU A 81 5.05 3.73 10.59
N LEU A 82 3.88 4.05 10.04
CA LEU A 82 3.41 5.43 9.81
C LEU A 82 2.66 6.03 11.01
N SER A 83 2.50 5.30 12.12
CA SER A 83 1.86 5.74 13.37
C SER A 83 2.87 6.28 14.38
#